data_AF-A0A9P6CS69-F1
#
_entry.id   AF-A0A9P6CS69-F1
#
_cell.length_a   1.000
_cell.length_b   1.000
_cell.length_c   1.000
_cell.angle_alpha   90.00
_cell.angle_beta   90.00
_cell.angle_gamma   90.00
#
_symmetry.space_group_name_H-M   'P 1'
#
loop_
_entity.id
_entity.type
_entity.pdbx_description
1 polymer ?
#
loop_
_entity_poly.entity_id
_entity_poly.type
_entity_poly.pdbx_seq_one_letter_code
_entity_poly.pdbx_strand_id
1 'polypeptide(L)'
;MLIDRRIHNVETLGQIYGCAETLVSSDNPKLHITNFSTEPILINQGTVLSTAHTPSSTLDKSSPIKLQTLEAQVKTIQALLHPVTQYHHSEIKTIDDLSKRPVENDRPGEPEVEGGPKTAEVPPTETNLEEFWQNIDINEELDSIKINSLKNILQRNLNAFSINGNLGNYEQHVEIPLVPGTKPISIPPFNASPEKRAII
;
A
#
# COMPACT_ATOMS: atom_id res chain seq x y z
N MET A 1 -21.35 -13.32 -18.04
CA MET A 1 -20.23 -12.89 -17.18
C MET A 1 -18.94 -13.37 -17.84
N LEU A 2 -17.97 -12.49 -18.01
CA LEU A 2 -16.70 -12.76 -18.68
C LEU A 2 -15.54 -12.27 -17.80
N ILE A 3 -14.38 -12.93 -17.87
CA ILE A 3 -13.13 -12.51 -17.23
C ILE A 3 -12.15 -12.11 -18.31
N ASP A 4 -11.57 -10.94 -18.13
CA ASP A 4 -10.41 -10.52 -18.91
C ASP A 4 -9.13 -10.65 -18.08
N ARG A 5 -8.06 -11.15 -18.69
CA ARG A 5 -6.74 -11.28 -18.10
C ARG A 5 -5.68 -11.05 -19.17
N ARG A 6 -5.17 -9.81 -19.31
CA ARG A 6 -4.01 -9.56 -20.14
C ARG A 6 -3.31 -8.22 -19.84
N ILE A 7 -1.98 -8.28 -19.81
CA ILE A 7 -1.11 -7.10 -19.96
C ILE A 7 -0.86 -6.94 -21.45
N HIS A 8 -1.15 -5.75 -21.99
CA HIS A 8 -0.92 -5.44 -23.39
C HIS A 8 0.42 -4.72 -23.54
N ASN A 9 1.33 -5.35 -24.25
CA ASN A 9 2.47 -4.67 -24.85
C ASN A 9 2.02 -4.27 -26.25
N VAL A 10 1.76 -2.98 -26.47
CA VAL A 10 1.65 -2.47 -27.83
C VAL A 10 3.04 -2.50 -28.45
N GLU A 11 3.13 -2.89 -29.72
CA GLU A 11 4.38 -3.12 -30.45
C GLU A 11 5.32 -1.88 -30.50
N THR A 12 4.81 -0.71 -30.16
CA THR A 12 5.59 0.52 -29.96
C THR A 12 6.22 0.50 -28.57
N LEU A 13 7.55 0.29 -28.52
CA LEU A 13 8.39 0.33 -27.32
C LEU A 13 8.05 1.55 -26.46
N GLY A 14 7.27 1.36 -25.38
CA GLY A 14 6.96 2.42 -24.41
C GLY A 14 5.48 2.56 -24.04
N GLN A 15 4.53 2.12 -24.89
CA GLN A 15 3.10 2.19 -24.58
C GLN A 15 2.61 0.89 -23.94
N ILE A 16 2.73 0.84 -22.62
CA ILE A 16 2.31 -0.30 -21.81
C ILE A 16 1.02 0.08 -21.09
N TYR A 17 -0.04 -0.70 -21.31
CA TYR A 17 -1.25 -0.63 -20.51
C TYR A 17 -1.77 -2.04 -20.23
N GLY A 18 -2.55 -2.18 -19.18
CA GLY A 18 -3.12 -3.48 -18.83
C GLY A 18 -4.46 -3.33 -18.15
N CYS A 19 -5.18 -4.44 -18.12
CA CYS A 19 -6.43 -4.56 -17.39
C CYS A 19 -6.22 -5.46 -16.17
N ALA A 20 -6.80 -5.09 -15.04
CA ALA A 20 -6.92 -5.96 -13.88
C ALA A 20 -7.97 -7.05 -14.16
N GLU A 21 -7.93 -8.17 -13.43
CA GLU A 21 -8.95 -9.21 -13.56
C GLU A 21 -10.34 -8.62 -13.24
N THR A 22 -11.13 -8.39 -14.29
CA THR A 22 -12.41 -7.70 -14.20
C THR A 22 -13.52 -8.63 -14.66
N LEU A 23 -14.57 -8.74 -13.83
CA LEU A 23 -15.80 -9.43 -14.19
C LEU A 23 -16.71 -8.50 -14.96
N VAL A 24 -16.90 -8.79 -16.25
CA VAL A 24 -17.77 -8.02 -17.14
C VAL A 24 -19.11 -8.73 -17.30
N SER A 25 -20.20 -8.01 -17.06
CA SER A 25 -21.58 -8.46 -17.26
C SER A 25 -22.35 -7.48 -18.16
N SER A 26 -23.53 -7.89 -18.65
CA SER A 26 -24.43 -6.98 -19.36
C SER A 26 -24.83 -5.78 -18.52
N ASP A 27 -24.95 -5.99 -17.21
CA ASP A 27 -25.43 -4.98 -16.25
C ASP A 27 -24.30 -4.03 -15.82
N ASN A 28 -23.04 -4.45 -15.99
CA ASN A 28 -21.85 -3.64 -15.76
C ASN A 28 -20.80 -3.86 -16.86
N PRO A 29 -20.98 -3.29 -18.06
CA PRO A 29 -20.11 -3.49 -19.22
C PRO A 29 -18.87 -2.57 -19.16
N LYS A 30 -18.22 -2.49 -18.00
CA LYS A 30 -17.06 -1.62 -17.79
C LYS A 30 -15.79 -2.46 -17.68
N LEU A 31 -14.71 -1.98 -18.30
CA LEU A 31 -13.38 -2.56 -18.24
C LEU A 31 -12.42 -1.53 -17.64
N HIS A 32 -11.69 -1.91 -16.59
CA HIS A 32 -10.73 -1.02 -15.95
C HIS A 32 -9.36 -1.15 -16.61
N ILE A 33 -8.81 -0.05 -17.11
CA ILE A 33 -7.53 -0.04 -17.81
C ILE A 33 -6.58 0.88 -17.04
N THR A 34 -5.38 0.37 -16.78
CA THR A 34 -4.29 1.13 -16.17
C THR A 34 -3.24 1.40 -17.23
N ASN A 35 -2.89 2.68 -17.38
CA ASN A 35 -1.74 3.10 -18.17
C ASN A 35 -0.47 2.96 -17.32
N PHE A 36 0.46 2.12 -17.77
CA PHE A 36 1.77 1.91 -17.13
C PHE A 36 2.91 2.65 -17.85
N SER A 37 2.61 3.38 -18.92
CA SER A 37 3.58 4.20 -19.62
C SER A 37 3.76 5.57 -18.97
N THR A 38 4.86 6.24 -19.33
CA THR A 38 5.16 7.61 -18.91
C THR A 38 4.38 8.66 -19.71
N GLU A 39 3.64 8.26 -20.75
CA GLU A 39 2.91 9.14 -21.66
C GLU A 39 1.42 8.79 -21.73
N PRO A 40 0.53 9.70 -22.12
CA PRO A 40 -0.87 9.36 -22.37
C PRO A 40 -1.02 8.36 -23.52
N ILE A 41 -1.84 7.34 -23.33
CA ILE A 41 -2.15 6.34 -24.36
C ILE A 41 -3.52 6.65 -24.96
N LEU A 42 -3.57 6.74 -26.29
CA LEU A 42 -4.81 6.96 -27.03
C LEU A 42 -5.44 5.61 -27.41
N ILE A 43 -6.65 5.34 -26.90
CA ILE A 43 -7.43 4.16 -27.27
C ILE A 43 -8.56 4.59 -28.21
N ASN A 44 -8.47 4.18 -29.47
CA ASN A 44 -9.48 4.53 -30.47
C ASN A 44 -10.71 3.63 -30.37
N GLN A 45 -11.87 4.17 -30.76
CA GLN A 45 -13.10 3.37 -30.86
C GLN A 45 -12.89 2.23 -31.87
N GLY A 46 -13.34 1.02 -31.50
CA GLY A 46 -13.14 -0.19 -32.31
C GLY A 46 -11.81 -0.90 -32.07
N THR A 47 -10.91 -0.33 -31.25
CA THR A 47 -9.69 -1.02 -30.82
C THR A 47 -10.06 -2.22 -29.95
N VAL A 48 -9.64 -3.42 -30.36
CA VAL A 48 -9.80 -4.62 -29.55
C VAL A 48 -8.76 -4.58 -28.45
N LEU A 49 -9.23 -4.36 -27.22
CA LEU A 49 -8.36 -4.27 -26.06
C LEU A 49 -7.93 -5.64 -25.57
N SER A 50 -8.84 -6.61 -25.47
CA SER A 50 -8.51 -7.97 -25.03
C SER A 50 -9.58 -8.98 -25.43
N THR A 51 -9.31 -10.25 -25.17
CA THR A 51 -10.22 -11.38 -25.34
C THR A 51 -10.81 -11.78 -23.99
N ALA A 52 -12.12 -11.71 -23.86
CA ALA A 52 -12.81 -12.09 -22.63
C ALA A 52 -13.09 -13.60 -22.61
N HIS A 53 -13.01 -14.22 -21.43
CA HIS A 53 -13.20 -15.66 -21.22
C HIS A 53 -14.36 -15.97 -20.29
N THR A 54 -14.97 -17.15 -20.43
CA THR A 54 -16.05 -17.56 -19.52
C THR A 54 -15.49 -18.00 -18.16
N PRO A 55 -15.89 -17.35 -17.03
CA PRO A 55 -15.36 -17.62 -15.69
C PRO A 55 -15.41 -19.09 -15.28
N SER A 56 -16.49 -19.79 -15.64
CA SER A 56 -16.71 -21.20 -15.29
C SER A 56 -15.73 -22.17 -15.96
N SER A 57 -15.04 -21.72 -17.01
CA SER A 57 -14.03 -22.49 -17.74
C SER A 57 -12.61 -22.09 -17.38
N THR A 58 -12.37 -20.85 -16.95
CA THR A 58 -11.03 -20.29 -16.72
C THR A 58 -10.65 -20.14 -15.27
N LEU A 59 -11.60 -19.89 -14.36
CA LEU A 59 -11.28 -19.84 -12.93
C LEU A 59 -11.01 -21.23 -12.38
N ASP A 60 -10.04 -21.30 -11.48
CA ASP A 60 -9.70 -22.55 -10.81
C ASP A 60 -10.90 -23.05 -9.99
N LYS A 61 -11.31 -24.28 -10.29
CA LYS A 61 -12.26 -25.02 -9.47
C LYS A 61 -11.49 -25.69 -8.35
N SER A 62 -12.01 -25.56 -7.13
CA SER A 62 -11.47 -26.28 -5.96
C SER A 62 -11.51 -27.77 -6.26
N SER A 63 -10.32 -28.37 -6.37
CA SER A 63 -10.12 -29.80 -6.51
C SER A 63 -9.02 -30.22 -5.54
N PRO A 64 -9.26 -31.26 -4.72
CA PRO A 64 -8.28 -31.72 -3.73
C PRO A 64 -6.96 -32.16 -4.38
N ILE A 65 -7.01 -32.65 -5.62
CA ILE A 65 -5.83 -33.07 -6.40
C ILE A 65 -4.98 -31.85 -6.81
N LYS A 66 -5.61 -30.72 -7.14
CA LYS A 66 -4.90 -29.48 -7.47
C LYS A 66 -4.19 -28.90 -6.26
N LEU A 67 -4.80 -28.95 -5.07
CA LEU A 67 -4.19 -28.45 -3.83
C LEU A 67 -2.90 -29.21 -3.50
N GLN A 68 -2.91 -30.54 -3.56
CA GLN A 68 -1.70 -31.35 -3.32
C GLN A 68 -0.59 -31.06 -4.35
N THR A 69 -0.97 -30.86 -5.61
CA THR A 69 -0.02 -30.50 -6.67
C THR A 69 0.59 -29.12 -6.43
N LEU A 70 -0.23 -28.16 -5.98
CA LEU A 70 0.18 -26.79 -5.69
C LEU A 70 1.10 -26.73 -4.46
N GLU A 71 0.81 -27.50 -3.42
CA GLU A 71 1.68 -27.67 -2.24
C GLU A 71 3.05 -28.26 -2.62
N ALA A 72 3.09 -29.25 -3.52
CA ALA A 72 4.33 -29.82 -4.01
C ALA A 72 5.15 -28.82 -4.84
N GLN A 73 4.48 -28.00 -5.66
CA GLN A 73 5.12 -26.93 -6.42
C GLN A 73 5.68 -25.83 -5.51
N VAL A 74 4.92 -25.39 -4.50
CA VAL A 74 5.37 -24.40 -3.51
C VAL A 74 6.62 -24.90 -2.78
N LYS A 75 6.64 -26.16 -2.32
CA LYS A 75 7.83 -26.75 -1.68
C LYS A 75 9.04 -26.76 -2.61
N THR A 76 8.83 -27.04 -3.90
CA THR A 76 9.90 -27.05 -4.91
C THR A 76 10.45 -25.63 -5.13
N ILE A 77 9.59 -24.63 -5.25
CA ILE A 77 9.99 -23.22 -5.40
C ILE A 77 10.76 -22.74 -4.17
N GLN A 78 10.30 -23.08 -2.96
CA GLN A 78 10.99 -22.75 -1.72
C GLN A 78 12.40 -23.36 -1.66
N ALA A 79 12.56 -24.62 -2.09
CA ALA A 79 13.86 -25.27 -2.18
C ALA A 79 14.80 -24.62 -3.19
N LEU A 80 14.27 -24.11 -4.31
CA LEU A 80 15.04 -23.41 -5.34
C LEU A 80 15.40 -21.96 -4.97
N LEU A 81 14.63 -21.31 -4.10
CA LEU A 81 14.92 -19.96 -3.60
C LEU A 81 15.95 -19.95 -2.46
N HIS A 82 16.07 -21.05 -1.72
CA HIS A 82 16.99 -21.19 -0.59
C HIS A 82 18.49 -20.92 -0.91
N PRO A 83 19.03 -21.31 -2.07
CA PRO A 83 20.40 -20.96 -2.46
C PRO A 83 20.55 -19.52 -2.99
N VAL A 84 19.51 -18.91 -3.56
CA VAL A 84 19.60 -17.57 -4.17
C VAL A 84 19.75 -16.46 -3.13
N THR A 85 19.20 -16.65 -1.93
CA THR A 85 19.33 -15.70 -0.82
C THR A 85 20.73 -15.68 -0.19
N GLN A 86 21.55 -16.71 -0.40
CA GLN A 86 22.94 -16.76 0.08
C GLN A 86 23.93 -16.01 -0.83
N TYR A 87 23.64 -15.87 -2.13
CA TYR A 87 24.57 -15.25 -3.09
C TYR A 87 24.39 -13.73 -3.28
N HIS A 88 23.25 -13.14 -2.91
CA HIS A 88 23.03 -11.69 -3.05
C HIS A 88 23.52 -10.84 -1.87
N HIS A 89 24.14 -11.43 -0.84
CA HIS A 89 24.70 -10.68 0.29
C HIS A 89 26.10 -10.08 0.04
N SER A 90 26.75 -10.37 -1.10
CA SER A 90 28.15 -9.97 -1.33
C SER A 90 28.37 -8.61 -2.00
N GLU A 91 27.33 -7.82 -2.30
CA GLU A 91 27.51 -6.49 -2.92
C GLU A 91 26.74 -5.34 -2.23
N ILE A 92 26.60 -5.39 -0.90
CA ILE A 92 26.31 -4.16 -0.14
C ILE A 92 27.65 -3.45 0.05
N LYS A 93 27.98 -2.53 -0.87
CA LYS A 93 29.05 -1.55 -0.66
C LYS A 93 28.77 -0.82 0.66
N THR A 94 29.73 -0.91 1.56
CA THR A 94 29.75 -0.33 2.90
C THR A 94 29.30 1.14 2.86
N ILE A 95 28.38 1.49 3.76
CA ILE A 95 27.79 2.84 3.93
C ILE A 95 28.83 3.86 4.47
N ASP A 96 30.07 3.44 4.71
CA ASP A 96 31.12 4.27 5.33
C ASP A 96 31.54 5.50 4.51
N ASP A 97 31.35 5.53 3.20
CA ASP A 97 31.78 6.66 2.36
C ASP A 97 30.80 7.85 2.31
N LEU A 98 29.60 7.74 2.92
CA LEU A 98 28.65 8.85 3.01
C LEU A 98 28.94 9.82 4.17
N SER A 99 29.81 9.44 5.10
CA SER A 99 30.16 10.23 6.29
C SER A 99 31.21 11.33 6.05
N LYS A 100 31.78 11.43 4.84
CA LYS A 100 32.82 12.40 4.48
C LYS A 100 32.36 13.58 3.64
N ARG A 101 31.06 13.71 3.35
CA ARG A 101 30.57 14.95 2.73
C ARG A 101 30.54 16.02 3.82
N PRO A 102 31.21 17.17 3.63
CA PRO A 102 30.96 18.31 4.48
C PRO A 102 29.46 18.59 4.39
N VAL A 103 28.79 18.59 5.54
CA VAL A 103 27.50 19.24 5.66
C VAL A 103 27.80 20.69 5.31
N GLU A 104 27.32 21.13 4.16
CA GLU A 104 27.31 22.55 3.81
C GLU A 104 26.35 23.20 4.81
N ASN A 105 26.87 23.52 5.99
CA ASN A 105 26.18 24.31 6.97
C ASN A 105 25.85 25.64 6.32
N ASP A 106 24.55 25.96 6.36
CA ASP A 106 24.01 27.26 6.70
C ASP A 106 25.06 28.38 6.73
N ARG A 107 24.96 29.26 5.73
CA ARG A 107 25.72 30.51 5.71
C ARG A 107 25.44 31.25 7.03
N PRO A 108 26.48 31.66 7.78
CA PRO A 108 26.25 32.43 9.00
C PRO A 108 25.68 33.80 8.62
N GLY A 109 24.42 34.07 9.00
CA GLY A 109 23.83 35.40 8.92
C GLY A 109 22.52 35.54 8.14
N GLU A 110 21.93 34.46 7.62
CA GLU A 110 20.57 34.52 7.09
C GLU A 110 19.57 34.24 8.24
N PRO A 111 18.58 35.13 8.48
CA PRO A 111 17.53 34.86 9.46
C PRO A 111 16.74 33.63 9.01
N GLU A 112 16.40 32.76 9.96
CA GLU A 112 15.56 31.58 9.71
C GLU A 112 14.26 32.02 9.03
N VAL A 113 14.00 31.48 7.83
CA VAL A 113 12.78 31.80 7.08
C VAL A 113 11.61 31.14 7.80
N GLU A 114 10.81 31.97 8.49
CA GLU A 114 9.59 31.54 9.17
C GLU A 114 8.53 31.09 8.14
N GLY A 115 8.09 29.83 8.26
CA GLY A 115 6.81 29.37 7.70
C GLY A 115 6.81 29.06 6.20
N GLY A 116 7.29 27.87 5.83
CA GLY A 116 6.88 27.20 4.58
C GLY A 116 5.74 26.20 4.82
N PRO A 117 5.08 25.66 3.79
CA PRO A 117 3.95 24.72 3.90
C PRO A 117 4.26 23.38 4.64
N LYS A 118 5.47 23.21 5.17
CA LYS A 118 5.90 22.07 6.00
C LYS A 118 5.72 22.29 7.51
N THR A 119 5.45 23.51 7.98
CA THR A 119 5.12 23.81 9.39
C THR A 119 3.61 23.96 9.61
N ALA A 120 2.78 23.52 8.66
CA ALA A 120 1.36 23.38 8.92
C ALA A 120 1.18 22.43 10.10
N GLU A 121 0.64 22.96 11.19
CA GLU A 121 0.20 22.20 12.34
C GLU A 121 -0.67 21.06 11.84
N VAL A 122 -0.26 19.82 12.10
CA VAL A 122 -1.07 18.65 11.75
C VAL A 122 -2.37 18.82 12.54
N PRO A 123 -3.55 18.80 11.88
CA PRO A 123 -4.81 18.86 12.59
C PRO A 123 -4.81 17.84 13.73
N PRO A 124 -5.40 18.15 14.89
CA PRO A 124 -5.41 17.26 16.04
C PRO A 124 -5.86 15.87 15.58
N THR A 125 -5.02 14.87 15.86
CA THR A 125 -5.21 13.49 15.38
C THR A 125 -6.43 12.81 16.03
N GLU A 126 -6.94 13.39 17.12
CA GLU A 126 -7.99 12.82 17.94
C GLU A 126 -9.36 13.36 17.52
N THR A 127 -10.19 12.50 16.94
CA THR A 127 -11.61 12.80 16.72
C THR A 127 -12.40 12.33 17.92
N ASN A 128 -13.04 13.27 18.63
CA ASN A 128 -13.97 12.95 19.71
C ASN A 128 -15.24 12.30 19.15
N LEU A 129 -15.82 11.34 19.85
CA LEU A 129 -17.08 10.68 19.44
C LEU A 129 -18.24 11.67 19.26
N GLU A 130 -18.24 12.77 20.00
CA GLU A 130 -19.26 13.82 19.95
C GLU A 130 -19.15 14.65 18.65
N GLU A 131 -17.93 14.89 18.18
CA GLU A 131 -17.63 15.59 16.93
C GLU A 131 -17.70 14.66 15.71
N PHE A 132 -17.50 13.36 15.90
CA PHE A 132 -17.54 12.34 14.84
C PHE A 132 -18.83 12.44 14.00
N TRP A 133 -19.99 12.59 14.63
CA TRP A 133 -21.26 12.68 13.92
C TRP A 133 -21.49 14.03 13.21
N GLN A 134 -20.79 15.08 13.64
CA GLN A 134 -20.85 16.40 13.01
C GLN A 134 -19.91 16.48 11.81
N ASN A 135 -18.79 15.75 11.86
CA ASN A 135 -17.78 15.71 10.81
C ASN A 135 -18.07 14.70 9.69
N ILE A 136 -19.02 13.77 9.89
CA ILE A 136 -19.46 12.87 8.81
C ILE A 136 -20.40 13.61 7.87
N ASP A 137 -19.92 13.85 6.66
CA ASP A 137 -20.75 14.32 5.56
C ASP A 137 -21.62 13.16 5.02
N ILE A 138 -22.94 13.24 5.23
CA ILE A 138 -23.93 12.32 4.69
C ILE A 138 -24.80 13.11 3.72
N ASN A 139 -24.86 12.69 2.46
CA ASN A 139 -25.74 13.32 1.47
C ASN A 139 -27.19 13.37 1.98
N GLU A 140 -27.73 14.59 2.08
CA GLU A 140 -29.09 14.89 2.56
C GLU A 140 -30.20 14.31 1.65
N GLU A 141 -29.89 14.00 0.39
CA GLU A 141 -30.82 13.38 -0.56
C GLU A 141 -31.05 11.88 -0.29
N LEU A 142 -30.28 11.26 0.63
CA LEU A 142 -30.53 9.87 1.00
C LEU A 142 -31.84 9.74 1.78
N ASP A 143 -32.56 8.65 1.48
CA ASP A 143 -33.71 8.25 2.28
C ASP A 143 -33.33 8.04 3.76
N SER A 144 -34.17 8.58 4.64
CA SER A 144 -34.08 8.48 6.11
C SER A 144 -33.81 7.06 6.61
N ILE A 145 -34.37 6.05 5.94
CA ILE A 145 -34.16 4.63 6.28
C ILE A 145 -32.69 4.23 6.04
N LYS A 146 -32.12 4.66 4.93
CA LYS A 146 -30.72 4.37 4.57
C LYS A 146 -29.74 5.11 5.46
N ILE A 147 -30.03 6.37 5.80
CA ILE A 147 -29.22 7.16 6.75
C ILE A 147 -29.16 6.47 8.10
N ASN A 148 -30.30 6.02 8.63
CA ASN A 148 -30.35 5.29 9.90
C ASN A 148 -29.61 3.95 9.82
N SER A 149 -29.72 3.23 8.71
CA SER A 149 -28.95 2.01 8.49
C SER A 149 -27.44 2.28 8.49
N LEU A 150 -26.98 3.36 7.87
CA LEU A 150 -25.56 3.75 7.83
C LEU A 150 -25.05 4.12 9.22
N LYS A 151 -25.79 4.96 9.96
CA LYS A 151 -25.46 5.32 11.35
C LYS A 151 -25.34 4.09 12.25
N ASN A 152 -26.26 3.13 12.10
CA ASN A 152 -26.21 1.87 12.85
C ASN A 152 -24.96 1.02 12.52
N ILE A 153 -24.52 1.00 11.26
CA ILE A 153 -23.30 0.30 10.85
C ILE A 153 -22.07 0.98 11.47
N LEU A 154 -21.99 2.30 11.39
CA LEU A 154 -20.89 3.08 11.95
C LEU A 154 -20.80 2.91 13.47
N GLN A 155 -21.94 2.98 14.17
CA GLN A 155 -22.00 2.80 15.62
C GLN A 155 -21.56 1.38 16.06
N ARG A 156 -21.93 0.34 15.30
CA ARG A 156 -21.50 -1.03 15.58
C ARG A 156 -19.99 -1.24 15.39
N ASN A 157 -19.38 -0.47 14.51
CA ASN A 157 -17.97 -0.60 14.14
C ASN A 157 -17.10 0.52 14.70
N LEU A 158 -17.54 1.24 15.75
CA LEU A 158 -16.77 2.35 16.33
C LEU A 158 -15.33 1.97 16.67
N ASN A 159 -15.11 0.76 17.19
CA ASN A 159 -13.78 0.26 17.56
C ASN A 159 -12.83 0.04 16.38
N ALA A 160 -13.34 0.01 15.14
CA ALA A 160 -12.53 -0.09 13.93
C ALA A 160 -11.97 1.28 13.49
N PHE A 161 -12.46 2.37 14.08
CA PHE A 161 -12.01 3.73 13.79
C PHE A 161 -11.21 4.28 14.97
N SER A 162 -10.27 5.19 14.68
CA SER A 162 -9.46 5.86 15.71
C SER A 162 -10.20 7.00 16.42
N ILE A 163 -11.42 6.72 16.87
CA ILE A 163 -12.24 7.64 17.65
C ILE A 163 -11.76 7.61 19.09
N ASN A 164 -11.67 8.78 19.74
CA ASN A 164 -11.17 8.94 21.10
C ASN A 164 -9.75 8.36 21.32
N GLY A 165 -8.86 8.49 20.32
CA GLY A 165 -7.46 8.04 20.43
C GLY A 165 -7.27 6.52 20.40
N ASN A 166 -8.29 5.76 19.97
CA ASN A 166 -8.17 4.31 19.84
C ASN A 166 -7.25 3.92 18.66
N LEU A 167 -6.00 3.54 18.94
CA LEU A 167 -5.05 3.06 17.91
C LEU A 167 -5.28 1.60 17.49
N GLY A 168 -6.23 0.92 18.10
CA GLY A 168 -6.39 -0.52 17.98
C GLY A 168 -5.34 -1.28 18.79
N ASN A 169 -5.72 -2.46 19.27
CA ASN A 169 -4.81 -3.39 19.93
C ASN A 169 -5.00 -4.76 19.29
N TYR A 170 -3.90 -5.38 18.87
CA TYR A 170 -3.89 -6.76 18.42
C TYR A 170 -3.09 -7.58 19.41
N GLU A 171 -3.78 -8.47 20.14
CA GLU A 171 -3.17 -9.31 21.17
C GLU A 171 -2.34 -10.42 20.53
N GLN A 172 -1.17 -10.04 20.00
CA GLN A 172 -0.18 -10.97 19.48
C GLN A 172 1.19 -10.62 20.04
N HIS A 173 1.83 -11.64 20.61
CA HIS A 173 3.24 -11.56 20.94
C HIS A 173 4.05 -11.96 19.70
N VAL A 174 4.91 -11.07 19.22
CA VAL A 174 5.77 -11.32 18.06
C VAL A 174 7.19 -11.56 18.54
N GLU A 175 7.72 -12.74 18.24
CA GLU A 175 9.14 -13.04 18.42
C GLU A 175 9.89 -12.75 17.12
N ILE A 176 10.94 -11.91 17.20
CA ILE A 176 11.78 -11.57 16.04
C ILE A 176 13.02 -12.48 16.08
N PRO A 177 13.13 -13.49 15.19
CA PRO A 177 14.27 -14.40 15.19
C PRO A 177 15.54 -13.68 14.74
N LEU A 178 16.64 -13.88 15.47
CA LEU A 178 17.96 -13.34 15.13
C LEU A 178 18.80 -14.36 14.37
N VAL A 179 19.75 -13.87 13.57
CA VAL A 179 20.77 -14.72 12.94
C VAL A 179 21.64 -15.35 14.05
N PRO A 180 21.93 -16.67 14.02
CA PRO A 180 22.76 -17.31 15.04
C PRO A 180 24.12 -16.62 15.20
N GLY A 181 24.52 -16.36 16.46
CA GLY A 181 25.77 -15.67 16.78
C GLY A 181 25.71 -14.14 16.76
N THR A 182 24.54 -13.55 16.51
CA THR A 182 24.34 -12.09 16.62
C THR A 182 24.58 -11.62 18.04
N LYS A 183 25.38 -10.56 18.18
CA LYS A 183 25.64 -9.87 19.45
C LYS A 183 24.84 -8.57 19.51
N PRO A 184 24.33 -8.16 20.69
CA PRO A 184 23.69 -6.87 20.85
C PRO A 184 24.62 -5.73 20.45
N ILE A 185 24.07 -4.72 19.77
CA ILE A 185 24.77 -3.49 19.41
C ILE A 185 24.11 -2.36 20.20
N SER A 186 24.93 -1.52 20.84
CA SER A 186 24.48 -0.30 21.51
C SER A 186 25.07 0.90 20.78
N ILE A 187 24.20 1.74 20.24
CA ILE A 187 24.56 2.96 19.52
C ILE A 187 24.11 4.14 20.39
N PRO A 188 24.96 5.14 20.66
CA PRO A 188 24.54 6.31 21.40
C PRO A 188 23.44 7.05 20.63
N PRO A 189 22.42 7.61 21.32
CA PRO A 189 21.39 8.39 20.65
C PRO A 189 22.03 9.59 19.93
N PHE A 190 21.47 9.93 18.77
CA PHE A 190 21.92 11.11 18.02
C PHE A 190 21.70 12.38 18.84
N ASN A 191 22.59 13.37 18.67
CA ASN A 191 22.42 14.68 19.27
C ASN A 191 21.19 15.38 18.64
N ALA A 192 20.08 15.38 19.35
CA ALA A 192 18.90 16.17 18.99
C ALA A 192 19.05 17.62 19.47
N SER A 193 18.64 18.58 18.63
CA SER A 193 18.59 19.98 19.04
C SER A 193 17.64 20.18 20.23
N PRO A 194 17.83 21.21 21.07
CA PRO A 194 16.91 21.53 22.16
C PRO A 194 15.44 21.64 21.71
N GLU A 195 15.20 22.24 20.54
CA GLU A 195 13.87 22.41 19.96
C GLU A 195 13.23 21.08 19.56
N LYS A 196 13.99 20.18 18.89
CA LYS A 196 13.47 18.85 18.55
C LYS A 196 13.14 18.04 19.80
N ARG A 197 13.91 18.18 20.87
CA ARG A 197 13.64 17.51 22.16
C ARG A 197 12.39 18.05 22.88
N ALA A 198 11.89 19.22 22.52
CA ALA A 198 10.68 19.79 23.13
C ALA A 198 9.37 19.28 22.48
N ILE A 199 9.46 18.64 21.31
CA ILE A 199 8.32 18.20 20.49
C ILE A 199 8.14 16.66 20.52
N ILE A 200 9.18 15.93 20.94
CA ILE A 200 9.16 14.46 21.12
C ILE A 200 8.73 14.14 22.55
#